data_AF-A0A2N1AN11-F1
#
_entry.id   AF-A0A2N1AN11-F1
#
_cell.length_a   1.000
_cell.length_b   1.000
_cell.length_c   1.000
_cell.angle_alpha   90.00
_cell.angle_beta   90.00
_cell.angle_gamma   90.00
#
_symmetry.space_group_name_H-M   'P 1'
#
loop_
_entity.id
_entity.type
_entity.pdbx_description
1 polymer ?
#
loop_
_entity_poly.entity_id
_entity_poly.type
_entity_poly.pdbx_seq_one_letter_code
_entity_poly.pdbx_strand_id
1 'polypeptide(L)' 'MQLTYGNWKATAQGRRRQGDPEALAPREAECLMALASGQTIKEIARSFGISPGTVKHSLNRIYGRL' A
#
# COMPACT_ATOMS: atom_id res chain seq x y z
N MET A 1 -6.71 -12.49 1.16
CA MET A 1 -5.58 -12.74 0.25
C MET A 1 -4.31 -12.33 0.97
N GLN A 2 -3.28 -13.18 1.03
CA GLN A 2 -1.96 -12.74 1.50
C GLN A 2 -1.26 -12.01 0.36
N LEU A 3 -0.82 -10.78 0.61
CA LEU A 3 0.05 -10.02 -0.27
C LEU A 3 1.48 -10.22 0.25
N THR A 4 2.38 -10.63 -0.63
CA THR A 4 3.78 -10.91 -0.29
C THR A 4 4.66 -9.98 -1.11
N TYR A 5 5.54 -9.23 -0.46
CA TYR A 5 6.52 -8.37 -1.13
C TYR A 5 7.88 -8.51 -0.45
N GLY A 6 8.80 -9.23 -1.09
CA GLY A 6 10.07 -9.62 -0.46
C GLY A 6 9.85 -10.46 0.80
N ASN A 7 10.49 -10.06 1.92
CA ASN A 7 10.31 -10.69 3.24
C ASN A 7 9.07 -10.21 4.00
N TRP A 8 8.31 -9.25 3.46
CA TRP A 8 7.12 -8.72 4.12
C TRP A 8 5.88 -9.51 3.72
N LYS A 9 5.09 -9.89 4.75
CA LYS A 9 3.80 -10.57 4.61
C LYS A 9 2.70 -9.66 5.14
N ALA A 10 1.74 -9.30 4.28
CA ALA A 10 0.53 -8.60 4.70
C ALA A 10 -0.69 -9.50 4.48
N THR A 11 -1.47 -9.71 5.53
CA THR A 11 -2.74 -10.43 5.46
C THR A 11 -3.85 -9.44 5.12
N ALA A 12 -4.18 -9.29 3.83
CA ALA A 12 -5.38 -8.54 3.45
C ALA A 12 -6.60 -9.42 3.73
N GLN A 13 -7.27 -9.18 4.88
CA GLN A 13 -8.49 -9.88 5.27
C GLN A 13 -9.55 -9.66 4.18
N GLY A 14 -9.81 -10.72 3.41
CA GLY A 14 -10.67 -10.69 2.23
C GLY A 14 -12.13 -10.68 2.63
N ARG A 15 -12.64 -9.53 3.04
CA ARG A 15 -14.06 -9.17 3.05
C ARG A 15 -14.14 -7.68 3.38
N ARG A 16 -13.95 -6.81 2.38
CA ARG A 16 -14.35 -5.42 2.53
C ARG A 16 -15.87 -5.41 2.73
N ARG A 17 -16.34 -5.14 3.95
CA ARG A 17 -17.60 -4.42 4.05
C ARG A 17 -17.30 -3.02 3.53
N GLN A 18 -18.12 -2.56 2.59
CA GLN A 18 -18.03 -1.22 2.02
C GLN A 18 -18.27 -0.22 3.17
N GLY A 19 -17.21 0.17 3.88
CA GLY A 19 -17.33 0.97 5.11
C GLY A 19 -16.27 0.77 6.19
N ASP A 20 -15.42 -0.26 6.15
CA ASP A 20 -14.37 -0.42 7.18
C ASP A 20 -13.20 0.55 6.95
N PRO A 21 -13.00 1.57 7.80
CA PRO A 21 -11.93 2.56 7.62
C PRO A 21 -10.52 1.97 7.80
N GLU A 22 -10.39 0.82 8.46
CA GLU A 22 -9.10 0.13 8.69
C GLU A 22 -8.65 -0.77 7.52
N ALA A 23 -9.54 -1.11 6.58
CA ALA A 23 -9.21 -2.07 5.53
C ALA A 23 -8.45 -1.39 4.37
N LEU A 24 -7.13 -1.52 4.36
CA LEU A 24 -6.25 -1.04 3.27
C LEU A 24 -6.64 -1.65 1.92
N ALA A 25 -6.62 -0.84 0.87
CA ALA A 25 -6.74 -1.38 -0.48
C ALA A 25 -5.52 -2.23 -0.85
N PRO A 26 -5.68 -3.29 -1.67
CA PRO A 26 -4.55 -4.14 -2.06
C PRO A 26 -3.35 -3.34 -2.59
N ARG A 27 -3.60 -2.36 -3.47
CA ARG A 27 -2.57 -1.44 -3.98
C ARG A 27 -2.00 -0.48 -2.93
N GLU A 28 -2.80 -0.07 -1.96
CA GLU A 28 -2.35 0.78 -0.84
C GLU A 28 -1.41 -0.04 0.07
N ALA A 29 -1.77 -1.28 0.38
CA ALA A 29 -0.94 -2.21 1.16
C ALA A 29 0.35 -2.58 0.43
N GLU A 30 0.31 -2.84 -0.88
CA GLU A 30 1.50 -3.08 -1.70
C GLU A 30 2.46 -1.89 -1.71
N CYS A 31 1.95 -0.66 -1.86
CA CYS A 31 2.75 0.56 -1.75
C CYS A 31 3.38 0.71 -0.36
N LEU A 32 2.62 0.42 0.70
CA LEU A 32 3.12 0.49 2.08
C LEU A 32 4.21 -0.55 2.34
N MET A 33 4.05 -1.77 1.83
CA MET A 33 5.08 -2.81 1.94
C MET A 33 6.34 -2.45 1.16
N ALA A 34 6.21 -1.86 -0.04
CA ALA A 34 7.36 -1.39 -0.80
C ALA A 34 8.12 -0.29 -0.04
N LEU A 35 7.39 0.64 0.60
CA LEU A 35 7.99 1.64 1.48
C LEU A 35 8.70 1.00 2.69
N ALA A 36 8.05 0.04 3.36
CA ALA A 36 8.63 -0.70 4.48
C ALA A 36 9.87 -1.52 4.10
N SER A 37 9.99 -1.92 2.83
CA SER A 37 11.18 -2.58 2.27
C SER A 37 12.35 -1.63 1.98
N GLY A 38 12.19 -0.33 2.24
CA GLY A 38 13.23 0.68 2.05
C GLY A 38 13.20 1.37 0.70
N GLN A 39 12.16 1.16 -0.12
CA GLN A 39 12.06 1.84 -1.40
C GLN A 39 11.63 3.29 -1.24
N THR A 40 12.22 4.14 -2.07
CA THR A 40 11.81 5.54 -2.18
C THR A 40 10.51 5.66 -2.96
N ILE A 41 9.77 6.76 -2.74
CA ILE A 41 8.53 7.08 -3.47
C ILE A 41 8.71 7.04 -5.00
N LYS A 42 9.89 7.43 -5.49
CA LYS A 42 10.21 7.42 -6.94
C LYS A 42 10.41 5.98 -7.46
N GLU A 43 11.05 5.12 -6.68
CA GLU A 43 11.23 3.70 -7.03
C GLU A 43 9.91 2.95 -7.00
N ILE A 44 9.09 3.19 -5.97
CA ILE A 44 7.72 2.68 -5.89
C ILE A 44 6.92 3.15 -7.11
N ALA A 45 6.92 4.44 -7.41
CA ALA A 45 6.23 4.99 -8.59
C ALA A 45 6.65 4.28 -9.89
N ARG A 46 7.96 4.04 -10.05
CA ARG A 46 8.52 3.33 -11.20
C ARG A 46 8.10 1.86 -11.24
N SER A 47 8.12 1.17 -10.10
CA SER A 47 7.74 -0.24 -9.98
C SER A 47 6.25 -0.47 -10.24
N PHE A 48 5.39 0.48 -9.83
CA PHE A 48 3.93 0.40 -9.96
C PHE A 48 3.40 1.06 -11.24
N GLY A 49 4.25 1.73 -12.03
CA GLY A 49 3.86 2.42 -13.26
C GLY A 49 2.92 3.61 -13.04
N ILE A 50 3.04 4.28 -11.88
CA ILE A 50 2.20 5.41 -11.48
C ILE A 50 3.04 6.65 -11.20
N SER A 51 2.40 7.82 -11.10
CA SER A 51 3.13 9.04 -10.75
C SER A 51 3.61 9.02 -9.29
N PRO A 52 4.76 9.63 -8.97
CA PRO A 52 5.20 9.81 -7.58
C PRO A 52 4.18 10.57 -6.71
N GLY A 53 3.41 11.48 -7.33
CA GLY A 53 2.31 12.18 -6.67
C GLY A 53 1.18 11.24 -6.25
N THR A 54 0.86 10.25 -7.09
CA THR A 54 -0.13 9.20 -6.78
C THR A 54 0.33 8.34 -5.61
N VAL A 55 1.62 7.99 -5.55
CA VAL A 55 2.19 7.24 -4.42
C VAL A 55 2.08 8.06 -3.12
N LYS A 56 2.43 9.35 -3.14
CA LYS A 56 2.26 10.25 -1.98
C LYS A 56 0.81 10.34 -1.51
N HIS A 57 -0.12 10.51 -2.45
CA HIS A 57 -1.54 10.61 -2.13
C HIS A 57 -2.05 9.32 -1.49
N SER A 58 -1.66 8.17 -2.04
CA SER A 58 -1.94 6.84 -1.46
C SER A 58 -1.42 6.74 -0.03
N LEU A 59 -0.13 7.03 0.20
CA LEU A 59 0.48 6.99 1.52
C LEU A 59 -0.18 7.94 2.53
N ASN A 60 -0.50 9.17 2.13
CA ASN A 60 -1.20 10.11 3.01
C ASN A 60 -2.57 9.58 3.45
N ARG A 61 -3.30 8.92 2.54
CA ARG A 61 -4.59 8.31 2.86
C ARG A 61 -4.45 7.11 3.81
N ILE A 62 -3.35 6.37 3.69
CA ILE A 62 -2.99 5.28 4.60
C ILE A 62 -2.67 5.83 5.99
N TYR A 63 -1.79 6.84 6.08
CA TYR A 63 -1.43 7.47 7.35
C TYR A 63 -2.61 8.16 8.03
N GLY A 64 -3.55 8.73 7.29
CA GLY A 64 -4.75 9.33 7.85
C GLY A 64 -5.75 8.33 8.45
N ARG A 65 -5.48 7.03 8.35
CA ARG A 65 -6.29 5.94 8.93
C ARG A 65 -5.58 5.23 10.09
N LEU A 66 -4.33 5.58 10.39
CA LEU A 66 -3.52 5.05 11.49
C LEU A 66 -3.62 5.97 12.71
#